data_AF-A0A2E2IKN5-F1
#
_entry.id   AF-A0A2E2IKN5-F1
#
_cell.length_a   1.000
_cell.length_b   1.000
_cell.length_c   1.000
_cell.angle_alpha   90.00
_cell.angle_beta   90.00
_cell.angle_gamma   90.00
#
_symmetry.space_group_name_H-M   'P 1'
#
loop_
_entity.id
_entity.type
_entity.pdbx_description
1 polymer ?
#
loop_
_entity_poly.entity_id
_entity_poly.type
_entity_poly.pdbx_seq_one_letter_code
_entity_poly.pdbx_strand_id
1 'polypeptide(L)'
;MQQEPAVTAVSIMPGQNAQQLLEQISDWGSMTTIVIHGGSVFEFTGPFPKATVAEGFYNLKADSNGFHGHLNLQKVEQISFQTKPHRGRESYAFVFEDVNSEVIFKVFLGRDERGELIASQREKFYQLMQQYQLSGHSDEE
;
A
#
# COMPACT_ATOMS: atom_id res chain seq x y z
N MET A 1 30.74 21.21 -14.02
CA MET A 1 29.92 20.01 -14.26
C MET A 1 28.83 19.99 -13.21
N GLN A 2 27.61 20.37 -13.58
CA GLN A 2 26.46 20.26 -12.70
C GLN A 2 26.04 18.79 -12.76
N GLN A 3 26.06 18.10 -11.61
CA GLN A 3 25.53 16.75 -11.51
C GLN A 3 24.01 16.86 -11.66
N GLU A 4 23.45 16.20 -12.67
CA GLU A 4 22.01 16.01 -12.79
C GLU A 4 21.49 15.29 -11.53
N PRO A 5 20.30 15.67 -11.01
CA PRO A 5 19.72 14.94 -9.90
C PRO A 5 19.47 13.50 -10.36
N ALA A 6 20.02 12.54 -9.62
CA ALA A 6 19.73 11.12 -9.83
C ALA A 6 18.21 10.95 -9.86
N VAL A 7 17.68 10.44 -10.97
CA VAL A 7 16.26 10.09 -11.10
C VAL A 7 16.01 9.02 -10.04
N THR A 8 15.34 9.37 -8.94
CA THR A 8 14.92 8.40 -7.94
C THR A 8 13.97 7.45 -8.65
N ALA A 9 14.42 6.22 -8.88
CA ALA A 9 13.63 5.23 -9.57
C ALA A 9 12.30 5.04 -8.80
N VAL A 10 11.18 5.25 -9.49
CA VAL A 10 9.85 5.13 -8.91
C VAL A 10 9.40 3.69 -9.07
N SER A 11 8.94 3.09 -7.98
CA SER A 11 8.32 1.76 -8.02
C SER A 11 6.80 1.92 -8.02
N ILE A 12 6.14 1.36 -9.04
CA ILE A 12 4.69 1.43 -9.22
C ILE A 12 4.19 0.02 -9.53
N MET A 13 3.27 -0.48 -8.72
CA MET A 13 2.58 -1.74 -8.98
C MET A 13 1.27 -1.45 -9.74
N PRO A 14 0.99 -2.11 -10.87
CA PRO A 14 -0.27 -1.97 -11.59
C PRO A 14 -1.48 -2.34 -10.72
N GLY A 15 -2.58 -1.59 -10.85
CA GLY A 15 -3.80 -1.78 -10.04
C GLY A 15 -4.44 -3.15 -10.18
N GLN A 16 -4.25 -3.83 -11.31
CA GLN A 16 -4.66 -5.23 -11.50
C GLN A 16 -4.04 -6.20 -10.47
N ASN A 17 -2.90 -5.84 -9.87
CA ASN A 17 -2.23 -6.64 -8.82
C ASN A 17 -2.73 -6.30 -7.41
N ALA A 18 -3.70 -5.40 -7.25
CA ALA A 18 -4.24 -4.98 -5.96
C ALA A 18 -4.76 -6.15 -5.13
N GLN A 19 -5.56 -7.03 -5.73
CA GLN A 19 -6.09 -8.18 -5.02
C GLN A 19 -4.96 -9.08 -4.50
N GLN A 20 -3.99 -9.41 -5.35
CA GLN A 20 -2.84 -10.24 -4.98
C GLN A 20 -2.03 -9.61 -3.85
N LEU A 21 -1.82 -8.28 -3.87
CA LEU A 21 -1.15 -7.57 -2.78
C LEU A 21 -1.95 -7.67 -1.48
N LEU A 22 -3.26 -7.39 -1.52
CA LEU A 22 -4.12 -7.44 -0.34
C LEU A 22 -4.19 -8.85 0.28
N GLU A 23 -4.21 -9.88 -0.55
CA GLU A 23 -4.12 -11.28 -0.11
C GLU A 23 -2.76 -11.55 0.56
N GLN A 24 -1.64 -11.08 0.01
CA GLN A 24 -0.32 -11.25 0.64
C GLN A 24 -0.20 -10.54 1.99
N ILE A 25 -0.61 -9.26 2.07
CA ILE A 25 -0.43 -8.47 3.30
C ILE A 25 -1.37 -8.91 4.43
N SER A 26 -2.43 -9.66 4.13
CA SER A 26 -3.29 -10.26 5.15
C SER A 26 -2.55 -11.26 6.06
N ASP A 27 -1.40 -11.78 5.61
CA ASP A 27 -0.53 -12.67 6.39
C ASP A 27 0.69 -11.95 7.01
N TRP A 28 0.72 -10.61 6.97
CA TRP A 28 1.86 -9.83 7.46
C TRP A 28 1.74 -9.42 8.93
N GLY A 29 0.63 -9.74 9.58
CA GLY A 29 0.33 -9.34 10.96
C GLY A 29 -0.28 -7.93 11.02
N SER A 30 -0.15 -7.26 12.16
CA SER A 30 -0.78 -5.95 12.39
C SER A 30 -0.23 -4.88 11.44
N MET A 31 -1.12 -4.09 10.86
CA MET A 31 -0.86 -2.97 9.95
C MET A 31 -1.82 -1.82 10.26
N THR A 32 -1.65 -0.67 9.62
CA THR A 32 -2.61 0.44 9.76
C THR A 32 -3.22 0.79 8.42
N THR A 33 -4.53 0.57 8.27
CA THR A 33 -5.29 0.99 7.09
C THR A 33 -5.86 2.38 7.32
N ILE A 34 -5.67 3.28 6.35
CA ILE A 34 -6.18 4.65 6.39
C ILE A 34 -7.12 4.88 5.21
N VAL A 35 -8.32 5.38 5.50
CA VAL A 35 -9.29 5.87 4.52
C VAL A 35 -9.51 7.37 4.75
N ILE A 36 -9.47 8.15 3.68
CA ILE A 36 -9.68 9.59 3.71
C ILE A 36 -10.99 9.89 2.99
N HIS A 37 -11.92 10.57 3.66
CA HIS A 37 -13.21 10.92 3.06
C HIS A 37 -13.72 12.25 3.63
N GLY A 38 -14.08 13.19 2.76
CA GLY A 38 -14.64 14.49 3.18
C GLY A 38 -13.75 15.29 4.13
N GLY A 39 -12.42 15.18 4.01
CA GLY A 39 -11.46 15.82 4.92
C GLY A 39 -11.29 15.11 6.27
N SER A 40 -12.00 14.02 6.51
CA SER A 40 -11.83 13.16 7.68
C SER A 40 -10.84 12.02 7.40
N VAL A 41 -10.13 11.58 8.43
CA VAL A 41 -9.19 10.45 8.39
C VAL A 41 -9.71 9.35 9.30
N PHE A 42 -9.92 8.17 8.74
CA PHE A 42 -10.32 6.97 9.46
C PHE A 42 -9.17 5.99 9.47
N GLU A 43 -8.80 5.52 10.66
CA GLU A 43 -7.68 4.60 10.84
C GLU A 43 -8.17 3.31 11.49
N PHE A 44 -7.72 2.18 10.95
CA PHE A 44 -7.86 0.87 11.58
C PHE A 44 -6.48 0.27 11.79
N THR A 45 -6.15 -0.09 13.03
CA THR A 45 -4.91 -0.80 13.35
C THR A 45 -5.22 -2.24 13.73
N GLY A 46 -4.64 -3.16 12.97
CA GLY A 46 -4.85 -4.60 13.10
C GLY A 46 -4.42 -5.32 11.81
N PRO A 47 -4.50 -6.65 11.77
CA PRO A 47 -4.19 -7.40 10.55
C PRO A 47 -5.15 -7.02 9.42
N PHE A 48 -4.62 -6.96 8.19
CA PHE A 48 -5.47 -6.73 7.03
C PHE A 48 -6.39 -7.95 6.84
N PRO A 49 -7.72 -7.77 6.71
CA PRO A 49 -8.65 -8.90 6.67
C PRO A 49 -8.46 -9.80 5.45
N LYS A 50 -8.73 -11.10 5.62
CA LYS A 50 -9.02 -11.99 4.49
C LYS A 50 -10.31 -11.53 3.81
N ALA A 51 -10.53 -11.91 2.55
CA ALA A 51 -11.68 -11.43 1.80
C ALA A 51 -12.16 -12.44 0.75
N THR A 52 -13.32 -12.15 0.15
CA THR A 52 -13.80 -12.88 -1.03
C THR A 52 -14.33 -11.94 -2.09
N VAL A 53 -14.14 -12.30 -3.36
CA VAL A 53 -14.71 -11.56 -4.49
C VAL A 53 -16.16 -11.97 -4.71
N ALA A 54 -17.08 -11.01 -4.67
CA ALA A 54 -18.50 -11.19 -4.96
C ALA A 54 -19.13 -9.84 -5.33
N GLU A 55 -20.14 -9.85 -6.22
CA GLU A 55 -20.88 -8.65 -6.64
C GLU A 55 -20.00 -7.50 -7.18
N GLY A 56 -18.83 -7.81 -7.74
CA GLY A 56 -17.88 -6.82 -8.25
C GLY A 56 -16.98 -6.16 -7.19
N PHE A 57 -17.01 -6.63 -5.93
CA PHE A 57 -16.20 -6.10 -4.83
C PHE A 57 -15.28 -7.16 -4.22
N TYR A 58 -14.16 -6.70 -3.64
CA TYR A 58 -13.34 -7.47 -2.71
C TYR A 58 -13.86 -7.25 -1.29
N ASN A 59 -14.60 -8.24 -0.77
CA ASN A 59 -15.40 -8.13 0.45
C ASN A 59 -14.61 -8.59 1.67
N LEU A 60 -14.22 -7.65 2.53
CA LEU A 60 -13.40 -7.89 3.72
C LEU A 60 -14.17 -8.71 4.76
N LYS A 61 -13.58 -9.83 5.17
CA LYS A 61 -14.06 -10.74 6.20
C LYS A 61 -13.12 -10.67 7.38
N ALA A 62 -13.38 -9.71 8.25
CA ALA A 62 -12.72 -9.68 9.54
C ALA A 62 -13.53 -10.47 10.57
N ASP A 63 -12.87 -10.93 11.63
CA ASP A 63 -13.55 -11.37 12.85
C ASP A 63 -14.37 -10.21 13.44
N SER A 64 -15.24 -10.48 14.41
CA SER A 64 -16.30 -9.56 14.86
C SER A 64 -15.89 -8.12 15.21
N ASN A 65 -14.60 -7.85 15.46
CA ASN A 65 -14.07 -6.54 15.83
C ASN A 65 -13.01 -5.99 14.86
N GLY A 66 -12.89 -6.53 13.65
CA GLY A 66 -11.85 -6.13 12.71
C GLY A 66 -12.29 -5.10 11.67
N PHE A 67 -11.49 -4.93 10.61
CA PHE A 67 -11.79 -3.99 9.53
C PHE A 67 -12.78 -4.60 8.54
N HIS A 68 -14.02 -4.11 8.55
CA HIS A 68 -15.06 -4.56 7.62
C HIS A 68 -15.22 -3.55 6.49
N GLY A 69 -15.57 -4.03 5.29
CA GLY A 69 -15.81 -3.17 4.15
C GLY A 69 -15.83 -3.91 2.82
N HIS A 70 -16.09 -3.15 1.77
CA HIS A 70 -16.17 -3.62 0.38
C HIS A 70 -15.24 -2.74 -0.47
N LEU A 71 -14.18 -3.32 -1.00
CA LEU A 71 -13.22 -2.57 -1.82
C LEU A 71 -13.56 -2.73 -3.30
N ASN A 72 -13.76 -1.61 -4.00
CA ASN A 72 -13.91 -1.61 -5.44
C ASN A 72 -12.52 -1.58 -6.09
N LEU A 73 -11.91 -2.75 -6.24
CA LEU A 73 -10.55 -2.84 -6.80
C LEU A 73 -10.48 -2.43 -8.27
N GLN A 74 -11.60 -2.41 -9.00
CA GLN A 74 -11.65 -1.91 -10.38
C GLN A 74 -11.39 -0.40 -10.47
N LYS A 75 -11.45 0.34 -9.35
CA LYS A 75 -11.10 1.76 -9.28
C LYS A 75 -9.61 1.99 -9.04
N VAL A 76 -8.85 0.97 -8.65
CA VAL A 76 -7.41 1.09 -8.42
C VAL A 76 -6.72 1.03 -9.78
N GLU A 77 -6.13 2.15 -10.20
CA GLU A 77 -5.28 2.22 -11.39
C GLU A 77 -3.86 1.75 -11.08
N GLN A 78 -3.32 2.20 -9.95
CA GLN A 78 -1.96 1.88 -9.53
C GLN A 78 -1.82 1.83 -8.01
N ILE A 79 -0.71 1.24 -7.58
CA ILE A 79 -0.29 1.19 -6.18
C ILE A 79 1.14 1.71 -6.10
N SER A 80 1.32 2.85 -5.44
CA SER A 80 2.64 3.44 -5.21
C SER A 80 3.23 3.01 -3.86
N PHE A 81 4.56 2.91 -3.82
CA PHE A 81 5.32 2.56 -2.62
C PHE A 81 5.80 3.85 -1.94
N GLN A 82 5.14 4.25 -0.86
CA GLN A 82 5.50 5.47 -0.13
C GLN A 82 6.59 5.17 0.91
N THR A 83 7.76 5.81 0.77
CA THR A 83 8.85 5.80 1.77
C THR A 83 9.08 7.22 2.27
N LYS A 84 8.35 7.66 3.31
CA LYS A 84 8.45 9.04 3.81
C LYS A 84 8.54 9.05 5.34
N PRO A 85 9.43 9.86 5.94
CA PRO A 85 9.42 10.06 7.38
C PRO A 85 8.08 10.65 7.85
N HIS A 86 7.50 10.09 8.90
CA HIS A 86 6.36 10.65 9.62
C HIS A 86 6.79 10.99 11.05
N ARG A 87 6.71 12.27 11.42
CA ARG A 87 7.15 12.79 12.73
C ARG A 87 8.58 12.35 13.12
N GLY A 88 9.49 12.35 12.14
CA GLY A 88 10.90 11.97 12.34
C GLY A 88 11.17 10.46 12.39
N ARG A 89 10.17 9.60 12.19
CA ARG A 89 10.33 8.14 12.10
C ARG A 89 10.06 7.66 10.68
N GLU A 90 10.76 6.63 10.22
CA GLU A 90 10.50 6.02 8.91
C GLU A 90 9.04 5.53 8.83
N SER A 91 8.35 5.81 7.73
CA SER A 91 6.99 5.35 7.47
C SER A 91 6.85 4.83 6.04
N TYR A 92 6.22 3.68 5.93
CA TYR A 92 6.12 2.88 4.71
C TYR A 92 4.65 2.55 4.46
N ALA A 93 4.17 2.78 3.25
CA ALA A 93 2.78 2.47 2.88
C ALA A 93 2.64 2.02 1.43
N PHE A 94 1.66 1.13 1.22
CA PHE A 94 1.03 0.93 -0.08
C PHE A 94 -0.07 1.98 -0.24
N VAL A 95 0.01 2.78 -1.29
CA VAL A 95 -0.96 3.83 -1.59
C VAL A 95 -1.76 3.41 -2.82
N PHE A 96 -3.04 3.12 -2.64
CA PHE A 96 -3.94 2.69 -3.72
C PHE A 96 -4.54 3.94 -4.35
N GLU A 97 -4.32 4.13 -5.64
CA GLU A 97 -4.64 5.36 -6.36
C GLU A 97 -5.57 5.06 -7.54
N ASP A 98 -6.47 5.99 -7.84
CA ASP A 98 -7.36 5.90 -9.00
C ASP A 98 -6.69 6.44 -10.29
N VAL A 99 -7.44 6.43 -11.40
CA VAL A 99 -6.98 6.91 -12.71
C VAL A 99 -6.56 8.41 -12.71
N ASN A 100 -7.02 9.19 -11.74
CA ASN A 100 -6.68 10.60 -11.57
C ASN A 100 -5.51 10.80 -10.59
N SER A 101 -4.84 9.72 -10.17
CA SER A 101 -3.85 9.71 -9.08
C SER A 101 -4.42 10.16 -7.72
N GLU A 102 -5.74 10.06 -7.52
CA GLU A 102 -6.35 10.33 -6.22
C GLU A 102 -6.23 9.11 -5.31
N VAL A 103 -5.86 9.34 -4.04
CA VAL A 103 -5.74 8.28 -3.04
C VAL A 103 -7.12 7.71 -2.70
N ILE A 104 -7.32 6.43 -2.95
CA ILE A 104 -8.52 5.69 -2.53
C ILE A 104 -8.38 5.29 -1.06
N PHE A 105 -7.27 4.63 -0.71
CA PHE A 105 -6.90 4.27 0.66
C PHE A 105 -5.40 3.96 0.76
N LYS A 106 -4.89 3.82 1.99
CA LYS A 106 -3.50 3.45 2.26
C LYS A 106 -3.43 2.28 3.23
N VAL A 107 -2.41 1.45 3.08
CA VAL A 107 -2.04 0.44 4.10
C VAL A 107 -0.59 0.66 4.52
N PHE A 108 -0.40 1.10 5.75
CA PHE A 108 0.91 1.32 6.36
C PHE A 108 1.42 0.05 7.03
N LEU A 109 2.74 -0.15 6.95
CA LEU A 109 3.40 -1.19 7.74
C LEU A 109 3.19 -0.92 9.24
N GLY A 110 2.98 -1.99 9.99
CA GLY A 110 2.74 -1.95 11.42
C GLY A 110 3.98 -1.62 12.25
N ARG A 111 3.71 -1.35 13.51
CA ARG A 111 4.70 -1.13 14.54
C ARG A 111 4.48 -2.09 15.70
N ASP A 112 5.56 -2.44 16.38
CA ASP A 112 5.50 -3.23 17.61
C ASP A 112 5.01 -2.39 18.80
N GLU A 113 4.94 -3.01 19.98
CA GLU A 113 4.50 -2.38 21.23
C GLU A 113 5.39 -1.20 21.67
N ARG A 114 6.62 -1.09 21.14
CA ARG A 114 7.56 0.01 21.40
C ARG A 114 7.43 1.13 20.36
N GLY A 115 6.59 0.95 19.35
CA GLY A 115 6.41 1.87 18.24
C GLY A 115 7.52 1.76 17.19
N GLU A 116 8.27 0.67 17.18
CA GLU A 116 9.29 0.37 16.17
C GLU A 116 8.67 -0.35 14.97
N LEU A 117 9.18 -0.08 13.77
CA LEU A 117 8.67 -0.69 12.55
C LEU A 117 8.92 -2.22 12.55
N ILE A 118 7.94 -3.01 12.14
CA ILE A 118 8.09 -4.46 12.06
C ILE A 118 9.09 -4.82 10.94
N ALA A 119 10.24 -5.36 11.33
CA ALA A 119 11.36 -5.61 10.41
C ALA A 119 11.01 -6.56 9.26
N SER A 120 10.26 -7.63 9.53
CA SER A 120 9.84 -8.59 8.51
C SER A 120 8.88 -7.99 7.47
N GLN A 121 8.01 -7.07 7.90
CA GLN A 121 7.15 -6.33 6.98
C GLN A 121 7.97 -5.37 6.11
N ARG A 122 8.97 -4.69 6.70
CA ARG A 122 9.87 -3.79 5.97
C ARG A 122 10.65 -4.54 4.88
N GLU A 123 11.18 -5.71 5.20
CA GLU A 123 11.93 -6.54 4.25
C GLU A 123 11.05 -6.96 3.06
N LYS A 124 9.86 -7.52 3.31
CA LYS A 124 8.91 -7.90 2.26
C LYS A 124 8.44 -6.69 1.43
N PHE A 125 8.25 -5.53 2.06
CA PHE A 125 7.92 -4.29 1.37
C PHE A 125 9.01 -3.90 0.37
N TYR A 126 10.28 -3.93 0.77
CA TYR A 126 11.40 -3.62 -0.14
C TYR A 126 11.55 -4.64 -1.27
N GLN A 127 11.31 -5.93 -1.00
CA GLN A 127 11.30 -6.97 -2.04
C GLN A 127 10.24 -6.67 -3.11
N LEU A 128 9.01 -6.34 -2.69
CA LEU A 128 7.95 -5.92 -3.62
C LEU A 128 8.34 -4.62 -4.34
N MET A 129 8.85 -3.62 -3.63
CA MET A 129 9.25 -2.34 -4.21
C MET A 129 10.30 -2.52 -5.31
N GLN A 130 11.30 -3.39 -5.09
CA GLN A 130 12.33 -3.70 -6.07
C GLN A 130 11.77 -4.47 -7.28
N GLN A 131 10.83 -5.40 -7.06
CA GLN A 131 10.17 -6.14 -8.13
C GLN A 131 9.41 -5.22 -9.10
N TYR A 132 8.83 -4.13 -8.57
CA TYR A 132 8.06 -3.16 -9.34
C TYR A 132 8.84 -1.87 -9.63
N GLN A 133 10.16 -1.90 -9.50
CA GLN A 133 11.02 -0.80 -9.91
C GLN A 133 10.91 -0.68 -11.43
N LEU A 134 10.41 0.45 -11.92
CA LEU A 134 10.48 0.73 -13.35
C LEU A 134 11.96 0.82 -13.73
N SER A 135 12.45 -0.16 -14.51
CA SER A 135 13.71 0.00 -15.23
C SER A 135 13.43 1.03 -16.31
N GLY A 136 13.99 2.24 -16.17
CA GLY A 136 13.94 3.26 -17.21
C GLY A 136 14.62 2.73 -18.47
N HIS A 137 13.86 2.05 -19.33
CA HIS A 137 14.24 1.79 -20.70
C HIS A 137 13.81 3.02 -21.49
N SER A 138 14.81 3.78 -21.90
CA SER A 138 14.73 4.68 -23.04
C SER A 138 14.39 3.84 -24.26
N ASP A 139 13.12 3.75 -24.62
CA ASP A 139 12.71 3.35 -25.96
C ASP A 139 13.00 4.52 -26.90
N GLU A 140 14.25 4.58 -27.36
CA GLU A 140 14.56 5.16 -28.68
C GLU A 140 14.40 4.04 -29.71
N GLU A 141 13.31 4.07 -30.47
CA GLU A 141 13.27 3.65 -31.89
C GLU A 141 12.24 4.47 -32.66
#